data_AF-A0A6I1G9Y8-F1
#
_entry.id   AF-A0A6I1G9Y8-F1
#
_cell.length_a   1.000
_cell.length_b   1.000
_cell.length_c   1.000
_cell.angle_alpha   90.00
_cell.angle_beta   90.00
_cell.angle_gamma   90.00
#
_symmetry.space_group_name_H-M   'P 1'
#
loop_
_entity.id
_entity.type
_entity.pdbx_description
1 polymer ?
#
loop_
_entity_poly.entity_id
_entity_poly.type
_entity_poly.pdbx_seq_one_letter_code
_entity_poly.pdbx_strand_id
1 'polypeptide(L)'
;MSATSTHKPTPTSSRARTLTLAAYLVNLAYLVWFWVMFAGAYWVASWFDIDPAEESVFDQGLLGWVAGIGSLLVMVLPSLVGALLALRAKRAGAGTAATVALVLNLALPVGWIALQVLLAP
;
A
#
# COMPACT_ATOMS: atom_id res chain seq x y z
N MET A 1 -36.46 39.27 -17.79
CA MET A 1 -35.40 39.09 -16.78
C MET A 1 -35.02 37.61 -16.75
N SER A 2 -34.00 37.21 -17.51
CA SER A 2 -33.53 35.82 -17.53
C SER A 2 -32.53 35.63 -16.40
N ALA A 3 -32.85 34.76 -15.45
CA ALA A 3 -31.92 34.33 -14.42
C ALA A 3 -30.89 33.39 -15.04
N THR A 4 -29.68 33.91 -15.28
CA THR A 4 -28.52 33.09 -15.64
C THR A 4 -28.17 32.24 -14.43
N SER A 5 -28.59 30.97 -14.42
CA SER A 5 -28.19 30.03 -13.38
C SER A 5 -26.68 29.80 -13.49
N THR A 6 -25.92 30.47 -12.64
CA THR A 6 -24.49 30.24 -12.48
C THR A 6 -24.30 28.89 -11.81
N HIS A 7 -24.28 27.84 -12.64
CA HIS A 7 -23.90 26.50 -12.20
C HIS A 7 -22.40 26.53 -11.85
N LYS A 8 -22.07 26.90 -10.61
CA LYS A 8 -20.71 26.74 -10.08
C LYS A 8 -20.41 25.24 -10.06
N PRO A 9 -19.43 24.74 -10.84
CA PRO A 9 -19.01 23.36 -10.70
C PRO A 9 -18.49 23.19 -9.26
N THR A 10 -19.14 22.35 -8.46
CA THR A 10 -18.72 22.06 -7.08
C THR A 10 -17.30 21.48 -7.11
N PRO A 11 -16.26 22.25 -6.71
CA PRO A 11 -14.86 21.84 -6.87
C PRO A 11 -14.48 20.66 -5.96
N THR A 12 -15.34 20.36 -4.98
CA THR A 12 -15.24 19.23 -4.05
C THR A 12 -15.37 17.87 -4.75
N SER A 13 -16.24 17.76 -5.76
CA SER A 13 -16.50 16.47 -6.45
C SER A 13 -15.29 15.98 -7.28
N SER A 14 -14.64 16.90 -7.99
CA SER A 14 -13.46 16.61 -8.82
C SER A 14 -12.28 16.14 -7.96
N ARG A 15 -12.00 16.85 -6.87
CA ARG A 15 -10.93 16.49 -5.93
C ARG A 15 -11.16 15.11 -5.30
N ALA A 16 -12.39 14.82 -4.88
CA ALA A 16 -12.75 13.53 -4.28
C ALA A 16 -12.55 12.37 -5.27
N ARG A 17 -12.89 12.59 -6.55
CA ARG A 17 -12.69 11.60 -7.63
C ARG A 17 -11.22 11.36 -7.91
N THR A 18 -10.40 12.40 -8.03
CA THR A 18 -8.95 12.28 -8.27
C THR A 18 -8.25 11.54 -7.12
N LEU A 19 -8.60 11.83 -5.87
CA LEU A 19 -8.04 11.14 -4.70
C LEU A 19 -8.43 9.66 -4.67
N THR A 20 -9.67 9.34 -5.05
CA THR A 20 -10.15 7.95 -5.15
C THR A 20 -9.39 7.19 -6.25
N LEU A 21 -9.25 7.81 -7.43
CA LEU A 21 -8.50 7.21 -8.53
C LEU A 21 -7.03 6.99 -8.15
N ALA A 22 -6.40 7.98 -7.51
CA ALA A 22 -5.04 7.84 -7.00
C ALA A 22 -4.92 6.68 -6.00
N ALA A 23 -5.87 6.53 -5.07
CA ALA A 23 -5.89 5.42 -4.11
C ALA A 23 -6.02 4.04 -4.79
N TYR A 24 -6.73 3.95 -5.92
CA TYR A 24 -6.76 2.73 -6.73
C TYR A 24 -5.45 2.49 -7.48
N LEU A 25 -4.87 3.54 -8.08
CA LEU A 25 -3.60 3.45 -8.81
C LEU A 25 -2.43 3.06 -7.90
N VAL A 26 -2.47 3.40 -6.61
CA VAL A 26 -1.50 2.91 -5.63
C VAL A 26 -1.50 1.38 -5.54
N ASN A 27 -2.61 0.69 -5.83
CA ASN A 27 -2.59 -0.77 -5.91
C ASN A 27 -1.76 -1.27 -7.10
N LEU A 28 -1.69 -0.53 -8.21
CA LEU A 28 -0.78 -0.87 -9.32
C LEU A 28 0.68 -0.65 -8.93
N ALA A 29 0.95 0.29 -8.02
CA ALA A 29 2.29 0.50 -7.49
C ALA A 29 2.83 -0.76 -6.78
N TYR A 30 1.97 -1.66 -6.26
CA TYR A 30 2.41 -2.94 -5.71
C TYR A 30 3.17 -3.82 -6.71
N LEU A 31 2.81 -3.79 -8.00
CA LEU A 31 3.52 -4.56 -9.03
C LEU A 31 4.96 -4.08 -9.19
N VAL A 32 5.19 -2.77 -9.09
CA VAL A 32 6.53 -2.18 -9.16
C VAL A 32 7.25 -2.32 -7.81
N TRP A 33 6.51 -2.13 -6.70
CA TRP A 33 7.04 -2.21 -5.35
C TRP A 33 7.54 -3.61 -4.99
N PHE A 34 6.94 -4.65 -5.56
CA PHE A 34 7.47 -6.01 -5.48
C PHE A 34 8.95 -6.09 -5.91
N TRP A 35 9.30 -5.48 -7.05
CA TRP A 35 10.68 -5.46 -7.54
C TRP A 35 11.61 -4.63 -6.65
N VAL A 36 11.10 -3.52 -6.10
CA VAL A 36 11.86 -2.70 -5.14
C VAL A 36 12.16 -3.49 -3.87
N MET A 37 11.17 -4.21 -3.34
CA MET A 37 11.35 -5.08 -2.17
C MET A 37 12.32 -6.22 -2.46
N PHE A 38 12.21 -6.86 -3.62
CA PHE A 38 13.10 -7.92 -4.05
C PHE A 38 14.55 -7.43 -4.14
N ALA A 39 14.79 -6.33 -4.87
CA ALA A 39 16.13 -5.74 -4.98
C ALA A 39 16.67 -5.25 -3.63
N GLY A 40 15.80 -4.65 -2.80
CA GLY A 40 16.16 -4.18 -1.46
C GLY A 40 16.55 -5.32 -0.52
N ALA A 41 15.83 -6.44 -0.54
CA ALA A 41 16.15 -7.61 0.27
C ALA A 41 17.52 -8.20 -0.11
N TYR A 42 17.81 -8.35 -1.40
CA TYR A 42 19.13 -8.81 -1.87
C TYR A 42 20.24 -7.83 -1.49
N TRP A 43 19.99 -6.52 -1.59
CA TRP A 43 20.96 -5.52 -1.19
C TRP A 43 21.25 -5.54 0.30
N VAL A 44 20.22 -5.64 1.15
CA VAL A 44 20.40 -5.76 2.61
C VAL A 44 21.09 -7.07 2.98
N ALA A 45 20.71 -8.20 2.37
CA ALA A 45 21.34 -9.49 2.60
C ALA A 45 22.85 -9.46 2.31
N SER A 46 23.26 -8.73 1.26
CA SER A 46 24.68 -8.56 0.92
C SER A 46 25.52 -7.82 1.96
N TRP A 47 24.90 -7.06 2.88
CA TRP A 47 25.62 -6.41 3.98
C TRP A 47 25.98 -7.37 5.12
N PHE A 48 25.27 -8.49 5.19
CA PHE A 48 25.38 -9.46 6.27
C PHE A 48 25.95 -10.81 5.79
N ASP A 49 26.39 -10.88 4.52
CA ASP A 49 26.88 -12.12 3.88
C ASP A 49 25.85 -13.26 3.93
N ILE A 50 24.58 -12.89 3.90
CA ILE A 50 23.43 -13.80 3.94
C ILE A 50 23.12 -14.23 2.51
N ASP A 51 22.98 -15.54 2.26
CA ASP A 51 22.39 -16.02 1.02
C ASP A 51 20.86 -15.88 1.07
N PRO A 52 20.23 -14.98 0.28
CA PRO A 52 18.79 -14.81 0.26
C PRO A 52 18.04 -16.00 -0.36
N ALA A 53 18.75 -17.01 -0.88
CA ALA A 53 18.17 -18.27 -1.36
C ALA A 53 17.97 -19.32 -0.25
N GLU A 54 18.51 -19.13 0.96
CA GLU A 54 18.26 -20.05 2.08
C GLU A 54 16.84 -19.89 2.67
N GLU A 55 16.30 -21.00 3.20
CA GLU A 55 14.86 -21.24 3.39
C GLU A 55 14.12 -20.29 4.34
N SER A 56 14.79 -19.49 5.16
CA SER A 56 14.13 -18.52 6.05
C SER A 56 15.06 -17.41 6.55
N VAL A 57 14.70 -16.14 6.30
CA VAL A 57 15.38 -14.97 6.87
C VAL A 57 15.23 -14.93 8.40
N PHE A 58 14.17 -15.52 8.96
CA PHE A 58 13.92 -15.52 10.41
C PHE A 58 14.77 -16.53 11.17
N ASP A 59 15.33 -17.53 10.48
CA ASP A 59 16.16 -18.58 11.09
C ASP A 59 17.60 -18.10 11.33
N GLN A 60 17.94 -16.93 10.79
CA GLN A 60 19.26 -16.32 10.87
C GLN A 60 19.44 -15.47 12.15
N GLY A 61 18.67 -15.79 13.19
CA GLY A 61 18.73 -15.17 14.50
C GLY A 61 18.20 -13.73 14.55
N LEU A 62 18.70 -12.95 15.52
CA LEU A 62 18.16 -11.61 15.82
C LEU A 62 18.22 -10.64 14.63
N LEU A 63 19.30 -10.69 13.84
CA LEU A 63 19.47 -9.84 12.65
C LEU A 63 18.47 -10.20 11.56
N GLY A 64 18.21 -11.49 11.37
CA GLY A 64 17.15 -12.00 10.50
C GLY A 64 15.77 -11.48 10.86
N TRP A 65 15.44 -11.48 12.16
CA TRP A 65 14.18 -10.88 12.66
C TRP A 65 14.07 -9.39 12.39
N VAL A 66 15.14 -8.62 12.61
CA VAL A 66 15.16 -7.18 12.33
C VAL A 66 14.97 -6.92 10.83
N ALA A 67 15.65 -7.67 9.98
CA ALA A 67 15.50 -7.59 8.53
C ALA A 67 14.09 -7.99 8.07
N GLY A 68 13.50 -9.03 8.67
CA GLY A 68 12.13 -9.48 8.39
C GLY A 68 11.07 -8.44 8.77
N ILE A 69 11.16 -7.87 9.98
CA ILE A 69 10.25 -6.81 10.43
C ILE A 69 10.43 -5.55 9.58
N GLY A 70 11.67 -5.14 9.31
CA GLY A 70 11.96 -4.01 8.43
C GLY A 70 11.35 -4.20 7.04
N SER A 71 11.48 -5.39 6.47
CA SER A 71 10.90 -5.75 5.18
C SER A 71 9.38 -5.69 5.20
N LEU A 72 8.73 -6.20 6.24
CA LEU A 72 7.27 -6.11 6.41
C LEU A 72 6.80 -4.65 6.48
N LEU A 73 7.51 -3.79 7.23
CA LEU A 73 7.17 -2.37 7.34
C LEU A 73 7.31 -1.62 6.00
N VAL A 74 8.38 -1.89 5.25
CA VAL A 74 8.57 -1.27 3.93
C VAL A 74 7.54 -1.79 2.92
N MET A 75 7.14 -3.06 3.02
CA MET A 75 6.15 -3.67 2.14
C MET A 75 4.75 -3.05 2.30
N VAL A 76 4.37 -2.61 3.50
CA VAL A 76 3.05 -2.00 3.74
C VAL A 76 2.98 -0.50 3.38
N LEU A 77 4.10 0.14 3.01
CA LEU A 77 4.14 1.57 2.70
C LEU A 77 3.18 2.00 1.58
N PRO A 78 3.09 1.32 0.42
CA PRO A 78 2.14 1.71 -0.62
C PRO A 78 0.69 1.65 -0.10
N SER A 79 0.32 0.59 0.61
CA SER A 79 -1.00 0.47 1.24
C SER A 79 -1.30 1.59 2.23
N LEU A 80 -0.33 2.00 3.04
CA LEU A 80 -0.51 3.13 3.95
C LEU A 80 -0.79 4.43 3.17
N VAL A 81 -0.04 4.68 2.10
CA VAL A 81 -0.26 5.86 1.24
C VAL A 81 -1.65 5.80 0.58
N GLY A 82 -2.02 4.66 0.01
CA GLY A 82 -3.32 4.48 -0.63
C GLY A 82 -4.48 4.58 0.36
N ALA A 83 -4.33 4.05 1.57
CA ALA A 83 -5.30 4.20 2.65
C ALA A 83 -5.46 5.66 3.08
N LEU A 84 -4.38 6.43 3.19
CA LEU A 84 -4.43 7.87 3.49
C LEU A 84 -5.15 8.65 2.38
N LEU A 85 -4.90 8.33 1.11
CA LEU A 85 -5.58 8.94 -0.03
C LEU A 85 -7.08 8.60 -0.04
N ALA A 86 -7.43 7.33 0.21
CA ALA A 86 -8.81 6.88 0.30
C ALA A 86 -9.55 7.53 1.48
N LEU A 87 -8.90 7.69 2.63
CA LEU A 87 -9.45 8.38 3.79
C LEU A 87 -9.73 9.87 3.48
N ARG A 88 -8.79 10.53 2.79
CA ARG A 88 -8.96 11.92 2.32
C ARG A 88 -10.10 12.03 1.30
N ALA A 89 -10.22 11.07 0.37
CA ALA A 89 -11.31 11.02 -0.60
C ALA A 89 -12.68 10.82 0.09
N LYS A 90 -12.74 9.95 1.11
CA LYS A 90 -13.94 9.70 1.91
C LYS A 90 -14.38 10.96 2.65
N ARG A 91 -13.43 11.66 3.29
CA ARG A 91 -13.68 12.96 3.96
C ARG A 91 -14.12 14.05 2.96
N ALA A 92 -13.73 13.95 1.70
CA ALA A 92 -14.15 14.85 0.63
C ALA A 92 -15.50 14.47 -0.03
N GLY A 93 -16.18 13.41 0.43
CA GLY A 93 -17.51 13.04 -0.04
C GLY A 93 -17.56 12.01 -1.19
N ALA A 94 -16.46 11.29 -1.48
CA ALA A 94 -16.44 10.26 -2.54
C ALA A 94 -17.28 8.99 -2.25
N GLY A 95 -17.90 8.91 -1.07
CA GLY A 95 -18.86 7.85 -0.73
C GLY A 95 -18.28 6.42 -0.78
N THR A 96 -19.02 5.51 -1.39
CA THR A 96 -18.71 4.07 -1.44
C THR A 96 -17.38 3.77 -2.14
N ALA A 97 -17.06 4.48 -3.21
CA ALA A 97 -15.85 4.21 -3.99
C ALA A 97 -14.55 4.44 -3.19
N ALA A 98 -14.51 5.48 -2.35
CA ALA A 98 -13.39 5.70 -1.44
C ALA A 98 -13.35 4.68 -0.29
N THR A 99 -14.50 4.15 0.12
CA THR A 99 -14.56 3.09 1.13
C THR A 99 -14.00 1.79 0.58
N VAL A 100 -14.34 1.41 -0.65
CA VAL A 100 -13.76 0.24 -1.33
C VAL A 100 -12.25 0.40 -1.49
N ALA A 101 -11.78 1.57 -1.95
CA ALA A 101 -10.34 1.83 -2.06
C ALA A 101 -9.61 1.73 -0.71
N LEU A 102 -10.24 2.21 0.38
CA LEU A 102 -9.69 2.07 1.73
C LEU A 102 -9.61 0.61 2.15
N VAL A 103 -10.68 -0.16 1.95
CA VAL A 103 -10.72 -1.58 2.30
C VAL A 103 -9.65 -2.36 1.52
N LEU A 104 -9.49 -2.12 0.22
CA LEU A 104 -8.46 -2.79 -0.58
C LEU A 104 -7.05 -2.49 -0.04
N ASN A 105 -6.75 -1.23 0.22
CA ASN A 105 -5.44 -0.83 0.74
C ASN A 105 -5.17 -1.39 2.15
N LEU A 106 -6.19 -1.71 2.94
CA LEU A 106 -6.01 -2.36 4.26
C LEU A 106 -5.99 -3.89 4.16
N ALA A 107 -6.81 -4.48 3.30
CA ALA A 107 -7.00 -5.92 3.21
C ALA A 107 -5.82 -6.62 2.52
N LEU A 108 -5.23 -6.01 1.49
CA LEU A 108 -4.08 -6.58 0.78
C LEU A 108 -2.88 -6.89 1.70
N PRO A 109 -2.37 -5.95 2.51
CA PRO A 109 -1.23 -6.24 3.38
C PRO A 109 -1.59 -7.23 4.49
N VAL A 110 -2.80 -7.17 5.05
CA VAL A 110 -3.27 -8.12 6.08
C VAL A 110 -3.40 -9.52 5.50
N GLY A 111 -4.02 -9.67 4.32
CA GLY A 111 -4.18 -10.94 3.64
C GLY A 111 -2.83 -11.57 3.27
N TRP A 112 -1.87 -10.76 2.85
CA TRP A 112 -0.52 -11.22 2.59
C TRP A 112 0.21 -11.70 3.85
N ILE A 113 0.16 -10.92 4.94
CA ILE A 113 0.76 -11.33 6.22
C ILE A 113 0.12 -12.63 6.71
N ALA A 114 -1.21 -12.74 6.64
CA ALA A 114 -1.92 -13.96 7.00
C ALA A 114 -1.48 -15.16 6.15
N LEU A 115 -1.27 -14.96 4.84
CA LEU A 115 -0.77 -16.00 3.94
C LEU A 115 0.64 -16.45 4.34
N GLN A 116 1.54 -15.52 4.65
CA GLN A 116 2.90 -15.85 5.10
C GLN A 116 2.89 -16.64 6.41
N VAL A 117 2.04 -16.26 7.37
CA VAL A 117 1.90 -16.98 8.64
C VAL A 117 1.32 -18.38 8.43
N LEU A 118 0.36 -18.55 7.51
CA LEU A 118 -0.22 -19.86 7.20
C LEU A 118 0.72 -20.79 6.44
N LEU A 119 1.71 -20.22 5.72
CA LEU A 119 2.70 -20.96 4.93
C LEU A 119 4.04 -21.10 5.64
N ALA A 120 4.20 -20.52 6.83
CA ALA A 120 5.39 -20.71 7.65
C ALA A 120 5.42 -22.17 8.16
N PRO A 121 6.49 -22.94 7.87
CA PRO A 121 6.63 -24.35 8.28
C PRO A 121 6.72 -24.54 9.80
#